data_AF-A0A7Z0EG98-F1
#
_entry.id   AF-A0A7Z0EG98-F1
#
_cell.length_a   1.000
_cell.length_b   1.000
_cell.length_c   1.000
_cell.angle_alpha   90.00
_cell.angle_beta   90.00
_cell.angle_gamma   90.00
#
_symmetry.space_group_name_H-M   'P 1'
#
loop_
_entity.id
_entity.type
_entity.pdbx_description
1 polymer ?
#
loop_
_entity_poly.entity_id
_entity_poly.type
_entity_poly.pdbx_seq_one_letter_code
_entity_poly.pdbx_strand_id
1 'polypeptide(L)'
;MEDIREVNALTGTEGGIWRIVTQGSTHVMDLDSGTVTRHPGPGRPSTVNDRPRPLRTIDACRVGARGHWTMLSDDMLIDYYWQDTSVIRRIELLTGVALAKAYTAASFQTMKATYGLFTEAEVTEILGLKQAGPDEIQELLVSRKLLGFARDGALQFPGFQFDLDLGTTKQVIPDLVTLALELKWRLDELALWLCAPSTYFKDDACPVAFIDQPDELLKKFHAQATVEW
;
A
#
# COMPACT_ATOMS: atom_id res chain seq x y z
N MET A 1 10.23 26.58 -3.60
CA MET A 1 9.82 26.15 -4.95
C MET A 1 10.54 24.83 -5.17
N GLU A 2 9.81 23.71 -5.13
CA GLU A 2 10.40 22.37 -5.27
C GLU A 2 10.96 22.28 -6.69
N ASP A 3 12.27 22.05 -6.83
CA ASP A 3 12.92 21.97 -8.13
C ASP A 3 12.58 20.61 -8.74
N ILE A 4 11.69 20.61 -9.75
CA ILE A 4 11.26 19.39 -10.42
C ILE A 4 12.34 19.01 -11.43
N ARG A 5 13.14 18.01 -11.08
CA ARG A 5 14.14 17.45 -11.99
C ARG A 5 13.46 16.47 -12.95
N GLU A 6 13.37 16.84 -14.22
CA GLU A 6 12.90 15.97 -15.30
C GLU A 6 14.05 15.45 -16.16
N VAL A 7 13.87 14.25 -16.73
CA VAL A 7 14.81 13.65 -17.69
C VAL A 7 14.06 13.11 -18.90
N ASN A 8 14.76 12.99 -20.03
CA ASN A 8 14.17 12.45 -21.25
C ASN A 8 14.25 10.92 -21.32
N ALA A 9 15.11 10.28 -20.53
CA ALA A 9 15.25 8.83 -20.48
C ALA A 9 15.81 8.38 -19.12
N LEU A 10 15.57 7.11 -18.78
CA LEU A 10 16.25 6.40 -17.70
C LEU A 10 17.01 5.20 -18.26
N THR A 11 18.24 5.01 -17.77
CA THR A 11 19.07 3.84 -18.08
C THR A 11 19.31 2.94 -16.87
N GLY A 12 18.91 3.38 -15.67
CA GLY A 12 19.06 2.64 -14.42
C GLY A 12 20.30 3.01 -13.61
N THR A 13 21.07 3.99 -14.06
CA THR A 13 22.29 4.48 -13.40
C THR A 13 22.08 5.81 -12.69
N GLU A 14 20.90 6.42 -12.84
CA GLU A 14 20.61 7.75 -12.33
C GLU A 14 20.51 7.82 -10.80
N GLY A 15 20.25 6.68 -10.14
CA GLY A 15 19.90 6.61 -8.72
C GLY A 15 18.58 7.34 -8.42
N GLY A 16 18.12 7.29 -7.17
CA GLY A 16 16.90 7.97 -6.76
C GLY A 16 15.61 7.33 -7.28
N ILE A 17 14.51 8.04 -7.07
CA ILE A 17 13.16 7.50 -7.23
C ILE A 17 12.43 8.32 -8.26
N TRP A 18 12.03 7.68 -9.34
CA TRP A 18 11.51 8.34 -10.53
C TRP A 18 10.06 7.97 -10.78
N ARG A 19 9.25 8.98 -11.09
CA ARG A 19 7.90 8.78 -11.60
C ARG A 19 7.93 8.83 -13.12
N ILE A 20 7.47 7.75 -13.74
CA ILE A 20 7.30 7.60 -15.18
C ILE A 20 5.81 7.71 -15.49
N VAL A 21 5.40 8.85 -16.04
CA VAL A 21 4.00 9.09 -16.42
C VAL A 21 3.80 8.64 -17.85
N THR A 22 2.86 7.73 -18.07
CA THR A 22 2.47 7.26 -19.40
C THR A 22 1.04 7.68 -19.69
N GLN A 23 0.58 7.49 -20.93
CA GLN A 23 -0.81 7.81 -21.28
C GLN A 23 -1.86 7.04 -20.46
N GLY A 24 -1.54 5.82 -20.00
CA GLY A 24 -2.53 4.95 -19.33
C GLY A 24 -2.22 4.62 -17.87
N SER A 25 -1.02 4.90 -17.38
CA SER A 25 -0.57 4.50 -16.03
C SER A 25 0.61 5.35 -15.59
N THR A 26 0.82 5.37 -14.29
CA THR A 26 2.03 5.93 -13.68
C THR A 26 2.88 4.78 -13.16
N HIS A 27 4.19 4.88 -13.27
CA HIS A 27 5.11 3.91 -12.67
C HIS A 27 6.05 4.65 -11.74
N VAL A 28 6.35 4.04 -10.60
CA VAL A 28 7.38 4.54 -9.68
C VAL A 28 8.52 3.53 -9.73
N MET A 29 9.69 4.01 -10.16
CA MET A 29 10.91 3.23 -10.27
C MET A 29 11.90 3.76 -9.23
N ASP A 30 12.13 2.98 -8.18
CA ASP A 30 13.06 3.27 -7.12
C ASP A 30 14.39 2.59 -7.48
N LEU A 31 15.31 3.37 -8.06
CA LEU A 31 16.59 2.86 -8.56
C LEU A 31 17.59 2.59 -7.44
N ASP A 32 17.38 3.16 -6.25
CA ASP A 32 18.23 2.92 -5.09
C ASP A 32 17.98 1.54 -4.47
N SER A 33 16.71 1.13 -4.37
CA SER A 33 16.31 -0.21 -3.95
C SER A 33 16.23 -1.23 -5.10
N GLY A 34 16.28 -0.77 -6.35
CA GLY A 34 16.14 -1.60 -7.53
C GLY A 34 14.74 -2.18 -7.67
N THR A 35 13.70 -1.36 -7.50
CA THR A 35 12.30 -1.79 -7.60
C THR A 35 11.47 -0.93 -8.56
N VAL A 36 10.38 -1.50 -9.08
CA VAL A 36 9.39 -0.77 -9.88
C VAL A 36 7.98 -1.20 -9.52
N THR A 37 7.07 -0.22 -9.48
CA THR A 37 5.64 -0.43 -9.20
C THR A 37 4.80 0.23 -10.28
N ARG A 38 3.76 -0.45 -10.76
CA ARG A 38 2.74 0.15 -11.63
C ARG A 38 1.56 0.67 -10.79
N HIS A 39 1.14 1.89 -11.11
CA HIS A 39 -0.10 2.50 -10.66
C HIS A 39 -1.05 2.63 -11.86
N PRO A 40 -2.02 1.72 -12.02
CA PRO A 40 -2.95 1.77 -13.14
C PRO A 40 -3.77 3.06 -13.09
N GLY A 41 -3.91 3.73 -14.25
CA GLY A 41 -4.84 4.86 -14.38
C GLY A 41 -6.31 4.40 -14.38
N PRO A 42 -7.26 5.35 -14.31
CA PRO A 42 -8.68 5.03 -14.32
C PRO A 42 -9.08 4.09 -15.48
N GLY A 43 -9.87 3.06 -15.16
CA GLY A 43 -10.35 2.08 -16.13
C GLY A 43 -9.31 1.08 -16.65
N ARG A 44 -8.10 1.06 -16.07
CA ARG A 44 -7.09 0.03 -16.42
C ARG A 44 -7.25 -1.20 -15.54
N PRO A 45 -7.16 -2.41 -16.13
CA PRO A 45 -7.26 -3.64 -15.35
C PRO A 45 -6.04 -3.79 -14.44
N SER A 46 -6.30 -4.45 -13.31
CA SER A 46 -5.25 -4.89 -12.40
C SER A 46 -4.35 -5.89 -13.10
N THR A 47 -3.05 -5.85 -12.79
CA THR A 47 -2.06 -6.79 -13.31
C THR A 47 -1.14 -7.24 -12.19
N VAL A 48 -0.34 -8.27 -12.48
CA VAL A 48 0.72 -8.74 -11.58
C VAL A 48 1.73 -7.63 -11.22
N ASN A 49 1.86 -6.58 -12.03
CA ASN A 49 2.84 -5.50 -11.83
C ASN A 49 2.34 -4.34 -10.92
N ASP A 50 1.12 -4.43 -10.37
CA ASP A 50 0.53 -3.36 -9.57
C ASP A 50 0.94 -3.42 -8.07
N ARG A 51 2.12 -3.98 -7.83
CA ARG A 51 2.83 -4.04 -6.54
C ARG A 51 4.33 -3.83 -6.78
N PRO A 52 5.12 -3.46 -5.76
CA PRO A 52 6.56 -3.37 -5.91
C PRO A 52 7.16 -4.70 -6.39
N ARG A 53 7.96 -4.63 -7.46
CA ARG A 53 8.71 -5.78 -7.99
C ARG A 53 10.19 -5.45 -8.10
N PRO A 54 11.10 -6.39 -7.80
CA PRO A 54 12.52 -6.19 -8.03
C PRO A 54 12.77 -6.01 -9.53
N LEU A 55 13.38 -4.89 -9.88
CA LEU A 55 13.76 -4.53 -11.23
C LEU A 55 14.93 -5.40 -11.69
N ARG A 56 14.86 -5.91 -12.92
CA ARG A 56 15.91 -6.73 -13.54
C ARG A 56 16.65 -5.97 -14.64
N THR A 57 15.94 -5.43 -15.63
CA THR A 57 16.52 -4.61 -16.70
C THR A 57 15.61 -3.44 -17.07
N ILE A 58 16.20 -2.34 -17.56
CA ILE A 58 15.48 -1.27 -18.26
C ILE A 58 15.95 -1.28 -19.71
N ASP A 59 15.15 -1.90 -20.59
CA ASP A 59 15.53 -2.03 -22.00
C ASP A 59 15.10 -0.80 -22.80
N ALA A 60 14.00 -0.15 -22.41
CA ALA A 60 13.57 1.13 -22.96
C ALA A 60 12.84 1.98 -21.90
N CYS A 61 13.29 3.21 -21.68
CA CYS A 61 12.54 4.18 -20.88
C CYS A 61 12.87 5.58 -21.39
N ARG A 62 12.07 6.12 -22.32
CA ARG A 62 12.31 7.42 -22.95
C ARG A 62 10.99 8.14 -23.24
N VAL A 63 10.95 9.44 -22.94
CA VAL A 63 9.81 10.33 -23.27
C VAL A 63 9.55 10.31 -24.77
N GLY A 64 8.28 10.18 -25.16
CA GLY A 64 7.84 10.06 -26.55
C GLY A 64 7.87 8.63 -27.11
N ALA A 65 8.46 7.67 -26.39
CA ALA A 65 8.47 6.26 -26.76
C ALA A 65 7.67 5.40 -25.75
N ARG A 66 7.41 4.14 -26.10
CA ARG A 66 6.94 3.14 -25.13
C ARG A 66 8.11 2.74 -24.23
N GLY A 67 7.82 2.46 -22.97
CA GLY A 67 8.77 1.85 -22.05
C GLY A 67 8.71 0.32 -22.10
N HIS A 68 9.86 -0.31 -21.88
CA HIS A 68 10.05 -1.74 -21.72
C HIS A 68 11.07 -2.00 -20.60
N TRP A 69 10.70 -2.82 -19.62
CA TRP A 69 11.59 -3.27 -18.55
C TRP A 69 11.19 -4.65 -18.05
N THR A 70 12.14 -5.36 -17.45
CA THR A 70 11.91 -6.69 -16.86
C THR A 70 12.06 -6.64 -15.34
N MET A 71 11.39 -7.56 -14.65
CA MET A 71 11.34 -7.66 -13.19
C MET A 71 11.54 -9.12 -12.77
N LEU A 72 12.20 -9.34 -11.65
CA LEU A 72 12.36 -10.69 -11.10
C LEU A 72 10.99 -11.30 -10.78
N SER A 73 10.88 -12.60 -11.06
CA SER A 73 9.72 -13.39 -10.70
C SER A 73 9.80 -13.86 -9.26
N ASP A 74 8.65 -13.87 -8.60
CA ASP A 74 8.42 -14.55 -7.32
C ASP A 74 7.72 -15.91 -7.48
N ASP A 75 7.49 -16.33 -8.73
CA ASP A 75 6.96 -17.64 -9.12
C ASP A 75 8.09 -18.50 -9.70
N MET A 76 8.24 -19.72 -9.19
CA MET A 76 9.28 -20.67 -9.63
C MET A 76 9.12 -21.12 -11.09
N LEU A 77 7.96 -20.94 -11.69
CA LEU A 77 7.65 -21.33 -13.08
C LEU A 77 7.79 -20.18 -14.07
N ILE A 78 7.99 -18.96 -13.60
CA ILE A 78 8.09 -17.77 -14.44
C ILE A 78 9.51 -17.23 -14.33
N ASP A 79 10.21 -17.10 -15.46
CA ASP A 79 11.60 -16.62 -15.46
C ASP A 79 11.70 -15.16 -15.00
N TYR A 80 10.83 -14.30 -15.54
CA TYR A 80 10.73 -12.89 -15.19
C TYR A 80 9.39 -12.33 -15.66
N TYR A 81 8.92 -11.29 -14.99
CA TYR A 81 7.84 -10.46 -15.49
C TYR A 81 8.41 -9.35 -16.38
N TRP A 82 7.62 -8.85 -17.32
CA TRP A 82 7.96 -7.65 -18.09
C TRP A 82 6.88 -6.59 -17.92
N GLN A 83 7.18 -5.36 -18.34
CA GLN A 83 6.20 -4.31 -18.56
C GLN A 83 6.43 -3.63 -19.91
N ASP A 84 5.43 -3.71 -20.79
CA ASP A 84 5.32 -2.83 -21.95
C ASP A 84 4.33 -1.70 -21.65
N THR A 85 4.76 -0.46 -21.75
CA THR A 85 3.91 0.69 -21.44
C THR A 85 3.30 1.33 -22.68
N SER A 86 2.26 2.15 -22.48
CA SER A 86 1.89 3.18 -23.45
C SER A 86 2.97 4.26 -23.57
N VAL A 87 2.83 5.20 -24.51
CA VAL A 87 3.82 6.28 -24.70
C VAL A 87 4.09 7.02 -23.38
N ILE A 88 5.37 7.09 -23.01
CA ILE A 88 5.88 7.85 -21.87
C ILE A 88 5.75 9.33 -22.20
N ARG A 89 5.08 10.05 -21.31
CA ARG A 89 4.81 11.49 -21.44
C ARG A 89 5.78 12.32 -20.63
N ARG A 90 6.23 11.81 -19.48
CA ARG A 90 7.14 12.52 -18.58
C ARG A 90 7.89 11.55 -17.68
N ILE A 91 9.11 11.93 -17.30
CA ILE A 91 9.92 11.24 -16.30
C ILE A 91 10.43 12.30 -15.33
N GLU A 92 10.06 12.18 -14.05
CA GLU A 92 10.37 13.17 -13.00
C GLU A 92 10.99 12.50 -11.77
N LEU A 93 12.03 13.10 -11.21
CA LEU A 93 12.60 12.68 -9.93
C LEU A 93 11.63 13.07 -8.81
N LEU A 94 11.33 12.12 -7.94
CA LEU A 94 10.53 12.35 -6.75
C LEU A 94 11.43 12.73 -5.59
N THR A 95 11.14 13.89 -5.01
CA THR A 95 11.76 14.38 -3.78
C THR A 95 10.67 14.88 -2.84
N GLY A 96 11.04 15.16 -1.58
CA GLY A 96 10.17 15.82 -0.61
C GLY A 96 8.77 15.22 -0.51
N VAL A 97 7.75 16.06 -0.70
CA VAL A 97 6.34 15.67 -0.55
C VAL A 97 5.89 14.72 -1.65
N ALA A 98 6.42 14.89 -2.88
CA ALA A 98 6.08 14.02 -4.00
C ALA A 98 6.57 12.58 -3.77
N LEU A 99 7.75 12.44 -3.15
CA LEU A 99 8.30 11.15 -2.74
C LEU A 99 7.47 10.51 -1.62
N ALA A 100 7.19 11.26 -0.55
CA ALA A 100 6.37 10.77 0.56
C ALA A 100 5.01 10.24 0.07
N LYS A 101 4.33 10.98 -0.83
CA LYS A 101 3.07 10.54 -1.45
C LYS A 101 3.20 9.24 -2.24
N ALA A 102 4.29 9.07 -2.98
CA ALA A 102 4.51 7.85 -3.76
C ALA A 102 4.74 6.64 -2.85
N TYR A 103 5.51 6.78 -1.78
CA TYR A 103 5.68 5.72 -0.79
C TYR A 103 4.37 5.36 -0.12
N THR A 104 3.61 6.34 0.37
CA THR A 104 2.29 6.08 0.95
C THR A 104 1.37 5.33 -0.03
N ALA A 105 1.35 5.73 -1.30
CA ALA A 105 0.54 5.05 -2.32
C ALA A 105 1.00 3.61 -2.57
N ALA A 106 2.31 3.37 -2.63
CA ALA A 106 2.87 2.03 -2.78
C ALA A 106 2.54 1.13 -1.58
N SER A 107 2.62 1.66 -0.35
CA SER A 107 2.25 0.90 0.86
C SER A 107 0.79 0.44 0.84
N PHE A 108 -0.15 1.28 0.40
CA PHE A 108 -1.55 0.87 0.27
C PHE A 108 -1.78 -0.15 -0.85
N GLN A 109 -1.04 -0.08 -1.95
CA GLN A 109 -1.11 -1.11 -2.99
C GLN A 109 -0.60 -2.45 -2.48
N THR A 110 0.52 -2.46 -1.76
CA THR A 110 1.03 -3.67 -1.10
C THR A 110 0.01 -4.21 -0.11
N MET A 111 -0.57 -3.36 0.74
CA MET A 111 -1.63 -3.77 1.68
C MET A 111 -2.80 -4.43 0.94
N LYS A 112 -3.31 -3.79 -0.13
CA LYS A 112 -4.39 -4.34 -0.95
C LYS A 112 -4.02 -5.67 -1.59
N ALA A 113 -2.81 -5.80 -2.13
CA ALA A 113 -2.34 -7.02 -2.79
C ALA A 113 -2.12 -8.18 -1.82
N THR A 114 -1.65 -7.89 -0.60
CA THR A 114 -1.29 -8.91 0.39
C THR A 114 -2.48 -9.31 1.26
N TYR A 115 -3.26 -8.35 1.74
CA TYR A 115 -4.31 -8.58 2.74
C TYR A 115 -5.72 -8.28 2.22
N GLY A 116 -5.85 -7.65 1.06
CA GLY A 116 -7.12 -7.08 0.61
C GLY A 116 -7.37 -5.70 1.23
N LEU A 117 -8.18 -4.92 0.53
CA LEU A 117 -8.67 -3.63 0.99
C LEU A 117 -10.13 -3.52 0.55
N PHE A 118 -11.01 -3.86 1.48
CA PHE A 118 -12.42 -4.15 1.21
C PHE A 118 -13.29 -2.91 1.25
N THR A 119 -14.38 -2.95 0.49
CA THR A 119 -15.49 -2.02 0.50
C THR A 119 -16.49 -2.36 1.60
N GLU A 120 -17.40 -1.43 1.90
CA GLU A 120 -18.49 -1.65 2.85
C GLU A 120 -19.37 -2.86 2.48
N ALA A 121 -19.66 -3.05 1.18
CA ALA A 121 -20.44 -4.17 0.69
C ALA A 121 -19.73 -5.52 0.94
N GLU A 122 -18.41 -5.58 0.69
CA GLU A 122 -17.61 -6.77 0.95
C GLU A 122 -17.51 -7.06 2.45
N VAL A 123 -17.33 -6.05 3.31
CA VAL A 123 -17.31 -6.25 4.77
C VAL A 123 -18.65 -6.74 5.30
N THR A 124 -19.76 -6.21 4.77
CA THR A 124 -21.12 -6.67 5.11
C THR A 124 -21.28 -8.16 4.80
N GLU A 125 -20.73 -8.62 3.67
CA GLU A 125 -20.72 -10.03 3.30
C GLU A 125 -19.82 -10.86 4.21
N ILE A 126 -18.58 -10.42 4.46
CA ILE A 126 -17.60 -11.10 5.32
C ILE A 126 -18.18 -11.32 6.72
N LEU A 127 -18.81 -10.30 7.30
CA LEU A 127 -19.36 -10.36 8.67
C LEU A 127 -20.76 -10.99 8.73
N GLY A 128 -21.31 -11.47 7.61
CA GLY A 128 -22.64 -12.08 7.56
C GLY A 128 -23.80 -11.12 7.88
N LEU A 129 -23.58 -9.82 7.71
CA LEU A 129 -24.53 -8.75 8.08
C LEU A 129 -25.59 -8.47 7.02
N LYS A 130 -25.85 -9.41 6.10
CA LYS A 130 -26.80 -9.23 4.97
C LYS A 130 -28.24 -8.93 5.40
N GLN A 131 -28.60 -9.23 6.65
CA GLN A 131 -29.91 -8.91 7.25
C GLN A 131 -29.83 -7.78 8.29
N ALA A 132 -28.65 -7.22 8.54
CA ALA A 132 -28.48 -6.12 9.47
C ALA A 132 -29.07 -4.83 8.89
N GLY A 133 -29.29 -3.84 9.76
CA GLY A 133 -29.79 -2.53 9.35
C GLY A 133 -28.83 -1.81 8.41
N PRO A 134 -29.30 -0.79 7.67
CA PRO A 134 -28.49 -0.06 6.69
C PRO A 134 -27.26 0.63 7.29
N ASP A 135 -27.24 0.87 8.60
CA ASP A 135 -26.20 1.63 9.30
C ASP A 135 -25.24 0.75 10.13
N GLU A 136 -25.32 -0.58 10.01
CA GLU A 136 -24.57 -1.49 10.90
C GLU A 136 -23.04 -1.29 10.81
N ILE A 137 -22.50 -1.12 9.60
CA ILE A 137 -21.06 -0.85 9.41
C ILE A 137 -20.68 0.49 10.06
N GLN A 138 -21.56 1.49 9.95
CA GLN A 138 -21.35 2.79 10.58
C GLN A 138 -21.37 2.67 12.11
N GLU A 139 -22.26 1.84 12.68
CA GLU A 139 -22.30 1.56 14.11
C GLU A 139 -21.01 0.86 14.58
N LEU A 140 -20.51 -0.11 13.82
CA LEU A 140 -19.24 -0.78 14.12
C LEU A 140 -18.05 0.20 14.08
N LEU A 141 -18.04 1.16 13.17
CA LEU A 141 -17.00 2.21 13.14
C LEU A 141 -17.11 3.18 14.32
N VAL A 142 -18.32 3.66 14.63
CA VAL A 142 -18.56 4.59 15.76
C VAL A 142 -18.24 3.92 17.10
N SER A 143 -18.60 2.64 17.23
CA SER A 143 -18.24 1.81 18.40
C SER A 143 -16.80 1.31 18.37
N ARG A 144 -15.99 1.75 17.41
CA ARG A 144 -14.55 1.43 17.27
C ARG A 144 -14.25 -0.05 17.08
N LYS A 145 -15.23 -0.85 16.69
CA LYS A 145 -15.08 -2.30 16.46
C LYS A 145 -14.42 -2.62 15.12
N LEU A 146 -14.33 -1.66 14.21
CA LEU A 146 -13.68 -1.82 12.90
C LEU A 146 -12.63 -0.75 12.67
N LEU A 147 -11.58 -1.16 11.97
CA LEU A 147 -10.59 -0.27 11.38
C LEU A 147 -11.03 0.08 9.94
N GLY A 148 -11.52 1.30 9.75
CA GLY A 148 -11.86 1.83 8.44
C GLY A 148 -11.38 3.26 8.26
N PHE A 149 -11.04 3.63 7.03
CA PHE A 149 -10.62 4.99 6.68
C PHE A 149 -11.05 5.36 5.26
N ALA A 150 -11.21 6.67 5.02
CA ALA A 150 -11.51 7.19 3.70
C ALA A 150 -10.24 7.27 2.85
N ARG A 151 -10.29 6.67 1.66
CA ARG A 151 -9.23 6.74 0.66
C ARG A 151 -9.83 6.78 -0.73
N ASP A 152 -9.29 7.64 -1.60
CA ASP A 152 -9.77 7.84 -2.96
C ASP A 152 -11.28 8.16 -3.04
N GLY A 153 -11.80 8.84 -2.01
CA GLY A 153 -13.22 9.21 -1.91
C GLY A 153 -14.16 8.09 -1.45
N ALA A 154 -13.64 6.92 -1.10
CA ALA A 154 -14.41 5.77 -0.63
C ALA A 154 -13.94 5.29 0.75
N LEU A 155 -14.85 4.72 1.53
CA LEU A 155 -14.52 4.04 2.78
C LEU A 155 -13.90 2.68 2.47
N GLN A 156 -12.76 2.39 3.11
CA GLN A 156 -12.00 1.16 2.89
C GLN A 156 -11.60 0.50 4.20
N PHE A 157 -11.53 -0.83 4.18
CA PHE A 157 -11.29 -1.67 5.34
C PHE A 157 -10.12 -2.63 5.06
N PRO A 158 -8.97 -2.52 5.76
CA PRO A 158 -7.86 -3.43 5.57
C PRO A 158 -8.26 -4.88 5.89
N GLY A 159 -7.97 -5.81 4.98
CA GLY A 159 -8.49 -7.17 5.12
C GLY A 159 -7.83 -8.01 6.22
N PHE A 160 -6.63 -7.62 6.69
CA PHE A 160 -5.95 -8.29 7.79
C PHE A 160 -6.75 -8.26 9.11
N GLN A 161 -7.75 -7.37 9.23
CA GLN A 161 -8.56 -7.24 10.44
C GLN A 161 -9.63 -8.33 10.57
N PHE A 162 -9.87 -9.11 9.51
CA PHE A 162 -10.92 -10.11 9.47
C PHE A 162 -10.34 -11.52 9.56
N ASP A 163 -11.04 -12.38 10.27
CA ASP A 163 -10.95 -13.82 10.10
C ASP A 163 -12.00 -14.21 9.05
N LEU A 164 -11.54 -14.53 7.84
CA LEU A 164 -12.41 -14.82 6.70
C LEU A 164 -13.10 -16.18 6.81
N ASP A 165 -12.53 -17.12 7.57
CA ASP A 165 -13.12 -18.45 7.78
C ASP A 165 -14.24 -18.37 8.82
N LEU A 166 -14.05 -17.56 9.87
CA LEU A 166 -15.03 -17.36 10.92
C LEU A 166 -16.04 -16.24 10.61
N GLY A 167 -15.76 -15.38 9.64
CA GLY A 167 -16.58 -14.21 9.32
C GLY A 167 -16.63 -13.20 10.48
N THR A 168 -15.49 -12.99 11.15
CA THR A 168 -15.42 -12.12 12.34
C THR A 168 -14.28 -11.11 12.24
N THR A 169 -14.33 -10.08 13.07
CA THR A 169 -13.20 -9.16 13.24
C THR A 169 -12.25 -9.71 14.30
N LYS A 170 -10.94 -9.63 14.05
CA LYS A 170 -9.90 -10.05 14.99
C LYS A 170 -9.97 -9.27 16.29
N GLN A 171 -9.74 -9.98 17.40
CA GLN A 171 -10.01 -9.48 18.76
C GLN A 171 -9.22 -8.22 19.15
N VAL A 172 -8.00 -8.03 18.62
CA VAL A 172 -7.14 -6.89 18.96
C VAL A 172 -7.59 -5.57 18.30
N ILE A 173 -8.43 -5.64 17.26
CA ILE A 173 -8.77 -4.47 16.42
C ILE A 173 -9.47 -3.37 17.22
N PRO A 174 -10.48 -3.63 18.06
CA PRO A 174 -11.14 -2.58 18.82
C PRO A 174 -10.20 -1.82 19.76
N ASP A 175 -9.26 -2.54 20.39
CA ASP A 175 -8.29 -1.96 21.30
C ASP A 175 -7.25 -1.11 20.54
N LEU A 176 -6.79 -1.56 19.37
CA LEU A 176 -5.89 -0.78 18.52
C LEU A 176 -6.55 0.50 18.00
N VAL A 177 -7.80 0.43 17.53
CA VAL A 177 -8.55 1.60 17.06
C VAL A 177 -8.75 2.59 18.20
N THR A 178 -9.15 2.10 19.38
CA THR A 178 -9.33 2.93 20.56
C THR A 178 -8.02 3.63 20.94
N LEU A 179 -6.93 2.87 21.09
CA LEU A 179 -5.63 3.39 21.48
C LEU A 179 -5.09 4.41 20.45
N ALA A 180 -5.25 4.15 19.15
CA ALA A 180 -4.82 5.08 18.11
C ALA A 180 -5.57 6.41 18.21
N LEU A 181 -6.90 6.38 18.36
CA LEU A 181 -7.70 7.60 18.49
C LEU A 181 -7.38 8.38 19.77
N GLU A 182 -7.11 7.69 20.89
CA GLU A 182 -6.70 8.32 22.15
C GLU A 182 -5.34 9.01 22.02
N LEU A 183 -4.40 8.39 21.32
CA LEU A 183 -3.08 8.95 21.00
C LEU A 183 -3.11 9.89 19.78
N LYS A 184 -4.29 10.22 19.25
CA LYS A 184 -4.52 11.11 18.10
C LYS A 184 -3.82 10.66 16.81
N TRP A 185 -3.55 9.37 16.68
CA TRP A 185 -3.10 8.75 15.44
C TRP A 185 -4.24 8.61 14.46
N ARG A 186 -3.96 8.84 13.18
CA ARG A 186 -4.94 8.59 12.13
C ARG A 186 -5.07 7.09 11.88
N LEU A 187 -6.27 6.63 11.53
CA LEU A 187 -6.54 5.21 11.30
C LEU A 187 -5.86 4.68 10.03
N ASP A 188 -5.64 5.53 9.02
CA ASP A 188 -4.87 5.17 7.84
C ASP A 188 -3.37 5.04 8.16
N GLU A 189 -2.84 5.88 9.05
CA GLU A 189 -1.46 5.76 9.57
C GLU A 189 -1.28 4.51 10.44
N LEU A 190 -2.26 4.17 11.28
CA LEU A 190 -2.27 2.91 12.02
C LEU A 190 -2.21 1.71 11.05
N ALA A 191 -3.04 1.72 10.00
CA ALA A 191 -3.05 0.65 9.01
C ALA A 191 -1.71 0.53 8.27
N LEU A 192 -1.09 1.65 7.91
CA LEU A 192 0.25 1.67 7.30
C LEU A 192 1.31 1.14 8.25
N TRP A 193 1.28 1.53 9.52
CA TRP A 193 2.22 1.04 10.53
C TRP A 193 2.11 -0.48 10.72
N LEU A 194 0.89 -1.02 10.76
CA LEU A 194 0.67 -2.47 10.85
C LEU A 194 1.32 -3.23 9.69
N CYS A 195 1.37 -2.63 8.50
CA CYS A 195 1.94 -3.25 7.30
C CYS A 195 3.40 -2.89 7.02
N ALA A 196 4.01 -2.00 7.80
CA ALA A 196 5.40 -1.57 7.60
C ALA A 196 6.35 -2.41 8.47
N PRO A 197 7.53 -2.82 7.96
CA PRO A 197 8.61 -3.36 8.79
C PRO A 197 8.88 -2.45 9.99
N SER A 198 9.03 -3.05 11.16
CA SER A 198 9.19 -2.29 12.40
C SER A 198 10.32 -2.87 13.24
N THR A 199 11.25 -2.00 13.64
CA THR A 199 12.40 -2.34 14.49
C THR A 199 11.98 -2.75 15.90
N TYR A 200 10.71 -2.52 16.29
CA TYR A 200 10.16 -3.01 17.54
C TYR A 200 9.89 -4.52 17.52
N PHE A 201 9.89 -5.16 16.35
CA PHE A 201 9.64 -6.58 16.16
C PHE A 201 10.91 -7.31 15.68
N LYS A 202 11.01 -8.60 16.00
CA LYS A 202 12.17 -9.41 15.59
C LYS A 202 12.24 -9.48 14.06
N ASP A 203 13.47 -9.50 13.54
CA ASP A 203 13.76 -9.62 12.11
C ASP A 203 13.05 -8.54 11.25
N ASP A 204 12.83 -7.36 11.83
CA ASP A 204 12.09 -6.24 11.23
C ASP A 204 10.70 -6.64 10.68
N ALA A 205 10.08 -7.65 11.31
CA ALA A 205 8.77 -8.13 10.89
C ALA A 205 7.69 -7.03 10.95
N CYS A 206 6.73 -7.08 10.03
CA CYS A 206 5.58 -6.18 10.05
C CYS A 206 4.70 -6.48 11.28
N PRO A 207 4.22 -5.46 12.02
CA PRO A 207 3.40 -5.66 13.21
C PRO A 207 2.14 -6.50 12.99
N VAL A 208 1.55 -6.48 11.78
CA VAL A 208 0.40 -7.31 11.39
C VAL A 208 0.66 -8.81 11.54
N ALA A 209 1.93 -9.27 11.49
CA ALA A 209 2.26 -10.67 11.76
C ALA A 209 1.98 -11.09 13.22
N PHE A 210 1.80 -10.13 14.11
CA PHE A 210 1.53 -10.31 15.54
C PHE A 210 0.08 -9.94 15.90
N ILE A 211 -0.81 -9.87 14.91
CA ILE A 211 -2.21 -9.47 15.11
C ILE A 211 -2.99 -10.41 16.03
N ASP A 212 -2.55 -11.66 16.15
CA ASP A 212 -3.12 -12.65 17.08
C ASP A 212 -2.35 -12.71 18.42
N GLN A 213 -1.49 -11.71 18.70
CA GLN A 213 -0.75 -11.53 19.96
C GLN A 213 -1.06 -10.14 20.54
N PRO A 214 -2.28 -9.92 21.09
CA PRO A 214 -2.80 -8.59 21.39
C PRO A 214 -1.92 -7.75 22.31
N ASP A 215 -1.46 -8.34 23.41
CA ASP A 215 -0.66 -7.63 24.43
C ASP A 215 0.66 -7.10 23.88
N GLU A 216 1.35 -7.90 23.05
CA GLU A 216 2.62 -7.51 22.45
C GLU A 216 2.40 -6.39 21.43
N LEU A 217 1.38 -6.53 20.58
CA LEU A 217 1.07 -5.57 19.53
C LEU A 217 0.65 -4.21 20.11
N LEU A 218 -0.26 -4.20 21.09
CA LEU A 218 -0.72 -2.99 21.77
C LEU A 218 0.41 -2.27 22.50
N LYS A 219 1.26 -3.01 23.23
CA LYS A 219 2.42 -2.46 23.93
C LYS A 219 3.39 -1.76 22.97
N LYS A 220 3.69 -2.39 21.83
CA LYS A 220 4.61 -1.83 20.84
C LYS A 220 4.00 -0.66 20.07
N PHE A 221 2.71 -0.74 19.77
CA PHE A 221 2.00 0.39 19.16
C PHE A 221 2.01 1.61 20.08
N HIS A 222 1.68 1.43 21.37
CA HIS A 222 1.78 2.52 22.35
C HIS A 222 3.19 3.10 22.39
N ALA A 223 4.23 2.26 22.47
CA ALA A 223 5.61 2.72 22.49
C ALA A 223 5.95 3.59 21.27
N GLN A 224 5.60 3.13 20.05
CA GLN A 224 5.78 3.88 18.81
C GLN A 224 5.02 5.21 18.84
N ALA A 225 3.75 5.17 19.22
CA ALA A 225 2.84 6.31 19.13
C ALA A 225 3.18 7.44 20.13
N THR A 226 3.93 7.13 21.20
CA THR A 226 4.39 8.11 22.20
C THR A 226 5.82 8.61 21.99
N VAL A 227 6.53 8.17 20.94
CA VAL A 227 7.85 8.74 20.62
C VAL A 227 7.66 10.18 20.15
N GLU A 228 8.17 11.13 20.92
CA GLU A 228 8.35 12.51 20.46
C GLU A 228 9.59 12.57 19.55
N TRP A 229 9.39 13.06 18.32
CA TRP A 229 10.45 13.33 17.34
C TRP A 229 10.73 14.83 17.26
#